data_AF-A0A931U891-F1
#
_entry.id   AF-A0A931U891-F1
#
_cell.length_a   1.000
_cell.length_b   1.000
_cell.length_c   1.000
_cell.angle_alpha   90.00
_cell.angle_beta   90.00
_cell.angle_gamma   90.00
#
_symmetry.space_group_name_H-M   'P 1'
#
loop_
_entity.id
_entity.type
_entity.pdbx_description
1 polymer ?
#
loop_
_entity_poly.entity_id
_entity_poly.type
_entity_poly.pdbx_seq_one_letter_code
_entity_poly.pdbx_strand_id
1 'polypeptide(L)'
;MTTPKNSKIFLGTLIIFSFFLILFIAFLNFKSLHQKSSFLILQAQNNKFEINFNLQDTDQDKFSQILEKLNLPQSTKKGVEFSLDATSQAKLAFILPIKAKLNLGSGEVNFQGTTARRLNSKEFPAGKYKIPNSTNLAVAAPDFKEFVKSRFFLPPEFAAWFNNNLPSEAGQCLIIFGQNADLAIIFKNDRVNFETLKNVQIAGEPVYFQETRQNIDYHLIKLSKEDNPRTFTLFRQGQDIFFVSSYEAAQELSNLKQTDSIEFPKSDNSQKISIAILFQSTTQNPATGDFYQLLFNKETQVSEILQKINKFEFALKENQFSGLINIK
;
A
#
# COMPACT_ATOMS: atom_id res chain seq x y z
N MET A 1 -68.74 -41.92 -24.92
CA MET A 1 -67.99 -40.67 -25.18
C MET A 1 -68.34 -39.70 -24.08
N THR A 2 -67.35 -39.33 -23.25
CA THR A 2 -67.13 -38.05 -22.53
C THR A 2 -66.22 -38.32 -21.33
N THR A 3 -64.92 -38.14 -21.54
CA THR A 3 -63.97 -37.61 -20.54
C THR A 3 -64.35 -36.15 -20.18
N PRO A 4 -63.70 -35.44 -19.23
CA PRO A 4 -62.78 -35.83 -18.14
C PRO A 4 -63.12 -35.16 -16.77
N LYS A 5 -62.60 -35.68 -15.64
CA LYS A 5 -62.54 -34.89 -14.38
C LYS A 5 -61.19 -34.92 -13.64
N ASN A 6 -60.20 -35.68 -14.14
CA ASN A 6 -58.89 -35.80 -13.47
C ASN A 6 -57.74 -35.03 -14.15
N SER A 7 -57.99 -34.29 -15.23
CA SER A 7 -56.93 -33.56 -15.95
C SER A 7 -56.58 -32.19 -15.35
N LYS A 8 -57.41 -31.60 -14.49
CA LYS A 8 -57.16 -30.24 -13.95
C LYS A 8 -56.28 -30.23 -12.69
N ILE A 9 -56.28 -31.30 -11.89
CA ILE A 9 -55.44 -31.39 -10.69
C ILE A 9 -54.00 -31.74 -11.09
N PHE A 10 -53.80 -32.60 -12.11
CA PHE A 10 -52.47 -32.98 -12.57
C PHE A 10 -51.74 -31.82 -13.26
N LEU A 11 -52.44 -30.97 -14.02
CA LEU A 11 -51.84 -29.76 -14.61
C LEU A 11 -51.47 -28.71 -13.55
N GLY A 12 -52.31 -28.52 -12.52
CA GLY A 12 -52.03 -27.55 -11.45
C GLY A 12 -50.76 -27.90 -10.67
N THR A 13 -50.57 -29.18 -10.32
CA THR A 13 -49.36 -29.64 -9.63
C THR A 13 -48.14 -29.59 -10.53
N LEU A 14 -48.28 -29.90 -11.82
CA LEU A 14 -47.18 -29.82 -12.79
C LEU A 14 -46.75 -28.37 -13.05
N ILE A 15 -47.69 -27.42 -13.08
CA ILE A 15 -47.42 -25.98 -13.21
C ILE A 15 -46.72 -25.45 -11.95
N ILE A 16 -47.15 -25.85 -10.75
CA ILE A 16 -46.48 -25.44 -9.51
C ILE A 16 -45.07 -26.02 -9.44
N PHE A 17 -44.89 -27.30 -9.81
CA PHE A 17 -43.57 -27.94 -9.80
C PHE A 17 -42.63 -27.35 -10.87
N SER A 18 -43.15 -27.02 -12.06
CA SER A 18 -42.37 -26.34 -13.10
C SER A 18 -42.11 -24.88 -12.77
N PHE A 19 -43.01 -24.18 -12.08
CA PHE A 19 -42.78 -22.83 -11.57
C PHE A 19 -41.71 -22.81 -10.46
N PHE A 20 -41.73 -23.79 -9.55
CA PHE A 20 -40.66 -23.98 -8.57
C PHE A 20 -39.34 -24.42 -9.22
N LEU A 21 -39.37 -25.26 -10.27
CA LEU A 21 -38.18 -25.66 -11.02
C LEU A 21 -37.62 -24.48 -11.84
N ILE A 22 -38.47 -23.64 -12.42
CA ILE A 22 -38.07 -22.40 -13.11
C ILE A 22 -37.56 -21.38 -12.09
N LEU A 23 -38.16 -21.25 -10.91
CA LEU A 23 -37.64 -20.41 -9.82
C LEU A 23 -36.34 -20.97 -9.25
N PHE A 24 -36.16 -22.28 -9.17
CA PHE A 24 -34.94 -22.93 -8.71
C PHE A 24 -33.82 -22.83 -9.77
N ILE A 25 -34.14 -22.98 -11.06
CA ILE A 25 -33.24 -22.71 -12.18
C ILE A 25 -32.94 -21.22 -12.29
N ALA A 26 -33.91 -20.34 -12.03
CA ALA A 26 -33.71 -18.90 -11.97
C ALA A 26 -32.90 -18.50 -10.73
N PHE A 27 -33.03 -19.18 -9.59
CA PHE A 27 -32.24 -18.96 -8.36
C PHE A 27 -30.81 -19.51 -8.49
N LEU A 28 -30.63 -20.68 -9.13
CA LEU A 28 -29.34 -21.22 -9.52
C LEU A 28 -28.65 -20.37 -10.60
N ASN A 29 -29.42 -19.80 -11.54
CA ASN A 29 -28.93 -18.81 -12.51
C ASN A 29 -28.88 -17.38 -11.97
N PHE A 30 -29.49 -17.07 -10.81
CA PHE A 30 -29.34 -15.77 -10.14
C PHE A 30 -27.99 -15.66 -9.42
N LYS A 31 -27.31 -16.79 -9.16
CA LYS A 31 -25.87 -16.78 -8.88
C LYS A 31 -25.02 -16.48 -10.12
N SER A 32 -25.61 -16.35 -11.32
CA SER A 32 -24.91 -16.29 -12.61
C SER A 32 -25.12 -15.02 -13.42
N LEU A 33 -25.94 -14.05 -12.99
CA LEU A 33 -26.02 -12.76 -13.71
C LEU A 33 -25.88 -11.55 -12.80
N HIS A 34 -24.83 -10.78 -13.13
CA HIS A 34 -24.42 -9.44 -12.67
C HIS A 34 -23.43 -9.45 -11.50
N GLN A 35 -22.14 -9.73 -11.65
CA GLN A 35 -21.22 -9.75 -12.78
C GLN A 35 -20.30 -10.98 -12.58
N LYS A 36 -20.15 -11.83 -13.59
CA LYS A 36 -19.08 -12.84 -13.61
C LYS A 36 -17.77 -12.07 -13.78
N SER A 37 -17.21 -11.53 -12.72
CA SER A 37 -15.89 -10.90 -12.73
C SER A 37 -14.88 -11.93 -12.26
N SER A 38 -13.70 -12.00 -12.88
CA SER A 38 -12.57 -12.74 -12.32
C SER A 38 -12.36 -12.32 -10.86
N PHE A 39 -12.05 -13.26 -9.98
CA PHE A 39 -11.86 -12.94 -8.56
C PHE A 39 -10.75 -13.75 -7.92
N LEU A 40 -10.14 -13.17 -6.89
CA LEU A 40 -9.18 -13.81 -6.02
C LEU A 40 -9.83 -14.03 -4.66
N ILE A 41 -9.62 -15.22 -4.09
CA ILE A 41 -9.93 -15.52 -2.70
C ILE A 41 -8.62 -15.88 -2.00
N LEU A 42 -8.30 -15.16 -0.93
CA LEU A 42 -7.29 -15.58 0.02
C LEU A 42 -8.00 -16.13 1.26
N GLN A 43 -7.66 -17.37 1.64
CA GLN A 43 -8.27 -18.11 2.75
C GLN A 43 -7.21 -18.89 3.53
N ALA A 44 -7.58 -19.39 4.71
CA ALA A 44 -6.73 -20.26 5.51
C ALA A 44 -7.31 -21.67 5.52
N GLN A 45 -6.48 -22.65 5.23
CA GLN A 45 -6.83 -24.05 5.23
C GLN A 45 -5.62 -24.87 5.71
N ASN A 46 -5.84 -25.83 6.61
CA ASN A 46 -4.81 -26.76 7.09
C ASN A 46 -3.50 -26.08 7.57
N ASN A 47 -3.62 -25.00 8.35
CA ASN A 47 -2.49 -24.18 8.84
C ASN A 47 -1.66 -23.46 7.76
N LYS A 48 -2.15 -23.42 6.52
CA LYS A 48 -1.57 -22.63 5.43
C LYS A 48 -2.53 -21.56 4.96
N PHE A 49 -1.98 -20.59 4.24
CA PHE A 49 -2.74 -19.63 3.46
C PHE A 49 -2.78 -20.07 2.00
N GLU A 50 -3.97 -19.96 1.41
CA GLU A 50 -4.21 -20.30 0.02
C GLU A 50 -4.75 -19.08 -0.72
N ILE A 51 -4.10 -18.72 -1.84
CA ILE A 51 -4.62 -17.76 -2.81
C ILE A 51 -5.21 -18.56 -3.95
N ASN A 52 -6.51 -18.43 -4.17
CA ASN A 52 -7.23 -19.10 -5.25
C ASN A 52 -7.72 -18.07 -6.27
N PHE A 53 -7.31 -18.26 -7.53
CA PHE A 53 -7.74 -17.43 -8.65
C PHE A 53 -8.89 -18.11 -9.38
N ASN A 54 -10.05 -17.46 -9.39
CA ASN A 54 -11.21 -17.88 -10.14
C ASN A 54 -11.36 -16.93 -11.33
N LEU A 55 -10.66 -17.28 -12.40
CA LEU A 55 -10.58 -16.46 -13.60
C LEU A 55 -11.62 -16.90 -14.61
N GLN A 56 -12.23 -15.95 -15.30
CA GLN A 56 -13.00 -16.26 -16.49
C GLN A 56 -12.09 -16.72 -17.62
N ASP A 57 -12.62 -17.52 -18.54
CA ASP A 57 -11.87 -18.00 -19.72
C ASP A 57 -11.23 -16.84 -20.49
N THR A 58 -11.94 -15.73 -20.67
CA THR A 58 -11.45 -14.51 -21.35
C THR A 58 -10.33 -13.78 -20.62
N ASP A 59 -10.14 -14.06 -19.33
CA ASP A 59 -9.14 -13.43 -18.46
C ASP A 59 -7.96 -14.36 -18.17
N GLN A 60 -8.08 -15.67 -18.45
CA GLN A 60 -7.00 -16.64 -18.26
C GLN A 60 -5.78 -16.31 -19.14
N ASP A 61 -6.00 -15.93 -20.39
CA ASP A 61 -4.91 -15.58 -21.31
C ASP A 61 -4.20 -14.30 -20.86
N LYS A 62 -4.96 -13.27 -20.48
CA LYS A 62 -4.40 -12.02 -19.96
C LYS A 62 -3.61 -12.26 -18.68
N PHE A 63 -4.14 -13.07 -17.77
CA PHE A 63 -3.43 -13.44 -16.55
C PHE A 63 -2.16 -14.23 -16.85
N SER A 64 -2.19 -15.14 -17.83
CA SER A 64 -1.01 -15.89 -18.26
C SER A 64 0.08 -14.96 -18.78
N GLN A 65 -0.29 -13.98 -19.60
CA GLN A 65 0.62 -12.93 -20.09
C GLN A 65 1.19 -12.08 -18.94
N ILE A 66 0.37 -11.74 -17.94
CA ILE A 66 0.82 -11.04 -16.73
C ILE A 66 1.87 -11.87 -15.97
N LEU A 67 1.60 -13.16 -15.74
CA LEU A 67 2.55 -14.05 -15.07
C LEU A 67 3.84 -14.19 -15.87
N GLU A 68 3.77 -14.35 -17.19
CA GLU A 68 4.94 -14.41 -18.07
C GLU A 68 5.77 -13.14 -17.99
N LYS A 69 5.14 -11.97 -18.13
CA LYS A 69 5.82 -10.67 -17.97
C LYS A 69 6.53 -10.59 -16.63
N LEU A 70 5.88 -11.00 -15.55
CA LEU A 70 6.46 -10.99 -14.20
C LEU A 70 7.49 -12.11 -13.94
N ASN A 71 7.73 -13.02 -14.89
CA ASN A 71 8.49 -14.28 -14.70
C ASN A 71 7.94 -15.15 -13.54
N LEU A 72 6.63 -15.14 -13.33
CA LEU A 72 5.97 -15.98 -12.35
C LEU A 72 5.58 -17.34 -12.94
N PRO A 73 5.66 -18.44 -12.18
CA PRO A 73 5.26 -19.76 -12.66
C PRO A 73 3.80 -19.80 -13.12
N GLN A 74 3.52 -20.46 -14.25
CA GLN A 74 2.16 -20.67 -14.74
C GLN A 74 1.30 -21.53 -13.79
N SER A 75 1.91 -22.28 -12.87
CA SER A 75 1.21 -22.98 -11.79
C SER A 75 0.45 -22.04 -10.86
N THR A 76 0.86 -20.77 -10.75
CA THR A 76 0.17 -19.71 -9.97
C THR A 76 -1.31 -19.57 -10.35
N LYS A 77 -1.67 -19.91 -11.61
CA LYS A 77 -3.07 -19.93 -12.07
C LYS A 77 -3.97 -20.88 -11.28
N LYS A 78 -3.40 -21.96 -10.76
CA LYS A 78 -4.10 -22.95 -9.93
C LYS A 78 -4.20 -22.51 -8.47
N GLY A 79 -3.55 -21.41 -8.11
CA GLY A 79 -3.43 -20.89 -6.76
C GLY A 79 -2.02 -20.98 -6.21
N VAL A 80 -1.82 -20.37 -5.05
CA VAL A 80 -0.54 -20.33 -4.32
C VAL A 80 -0.79 -20.70 -2.88
N GLU A 81 0.02 -21.61 -2.34
CA GLU A 81 0.04 -21.92 -0.92
C GLU A 81 1.29 -21.33 -0.26
N PHE A 82 1.14 -20.77 0.94
CA PHE A 82 2.27 -20.27 1.71
C PHE A 82 1.99 -20.29 3.21
N SER A 83 3.05 -20.15 4.00
CA SER A 83 3.01 -20.01 5.44
C SER A 83 3.71 -18.72 5.86
N LEU A 84 3.29 -18.16 6.99
CA LEU A 84 3.90 -16.99 7.60
C LEU A 84 4.45 -17.33 8.98
N ASP A 85 5.24 -16.45 9.58
CA ASP A 85 5.56 -16.56 11.01
C ASP A 85 4.27 -16.50 11.85
N ALA A 86 4.31 -17.05 13.07
CA ALA A 86 3.12 -17.21 13.91
C ALA A 86 2.36 -15.89 14.16
N THR A 87 3.06 -14.76 14.27
CA THR A 87 2.44 -13.46 14.54
C THR A 87 1.73 -12.93 13.30
N SER A 88 2.40 -12.99 12.15
CA SER A 88 1.81 -12.59 10.86
C SER A 88 0.68 -13.52 10.45
N GLN A 89 0.79 -14.82 10.76
CA GLN A 89 -0.26 -15.80 10.53
C GLN A 89 -1.52 -15.47 11.33
N ALA A 90 -1.40 -15.19 12.64
CA ALA A 90 -2.54 -14.82 13.46
C ALA A 90 -3.24 -13.54 12.94
N LYS A 91 -2.46 -12.53 12.54
CA LYS A 91 -2.99 -11.27 11.98
C LYS A 91 -3.71 -11.48 10.67
N LEU A 92 -3.12 -12.22 9.73
CA LEU A 92 -3.75 -12.50 8.45
C LEU A 92 -5.00 -13.33 8.65
N ALA A 93 -4.95 -14.43 9.42
CA ALA A 93 -6.09 -15.29 9.70
C ALA A 93 -7.30 -14.52 10.27
N PHE A 94 -7.07 -13.49 11.08
CA PHE A 94 -8.13 -12.66 11.66
C PHE A 94 -8.98 -11.92 10.60
N ILE A 95 -8.39 -11.58 9.45
CA ILE A 95 -9.05 -10.78 8.42
C ILE A 95 -9.59 -11.62 7.25
N LEU A 96 -9.38 -12.94 7.31
CA LEU A 96 -9.85 -13.89 6.30
C LEU A 96 -11.34 -14.25 6.46
N PRO A 97 -12.00 -14.68 5.37
CA PRO A 97 -11.48 -14.68 4.00
C PRO A 97 -11.34 -13.27 3.42
N ILE A 98 -10.37 -13.10 2.54
CA ILE A 98 -10.22 -11.90 1.72
C ILE A 98 -10.72 -12.23 0.32
N LYS A 99 -11.64 -11.42 -0.19
CA LYS A 99 -12.16 -11.57 -1.55
C LYS A 99 -11.92 -10.30 -2.34
N ALA A 100 -11.25 -10.42 -3.48
CA ALA A 100 -11.01 -9.35 -4.43
C ALA A 100 -11.66 -9.67 -5.77
N LYS A 101 -12.45 -8.74 -6.31
CA LYS A 101 -12.77 -8.72 -7.73
C LYS A 101 -11.55 -8.23 -8.49
N LEU A 102 -11.23 -8.91 -9.58
CA LEU A 102 -10.12 -8.59 -10.48
C LEU A 102 -10.70 -8.12 -11.81
N ASN A 103 -10.05 -7.09 -12.38
CA ASN A 103 -10.24 -6.69 -13.76
C ASN A 103 -8.86 -6.69 -14.44
N LEU A 104 -8.70 -7.60 -15.39
CA LEU A 104 -7.43 -7.84 -16.07
C LEU A 104 -7.42 -7.17 -17.44
N GLY A 105 -6.49 -6.25 -17.62
CA GLY A 105 -6.11 -5.64 -18.90
C GLY A 105 -4.80 -6.22 -19.44
N SER A 106 -4.37 -5.73 -20.59
CA SER A 106 -3.05 -6.08 -21.13
C SER A 106 -1.97 -5.42 -20.27
N GLY A 107 -1.32 -6.20 -19.40
CA GLY A 107 -0.33 -5.67 -18.46
C GLY A 107 -0.91 -4.86 -17.30
N GLU A 108 -2.22 -4.92 -17.07
CA GLU A 108 -2.89 -4.16 -16.01
C GLU A 108 -3.74 -5.07 -15.14
N VAL A 109 -3.65 -4.91 -13.81
CA VAL A 109 -4.48 -5.60 -12.82
C VAL A 109 -5.12 -4.57 -11.92
N ASN A 110 -6.41 -4.32 -12.12
CA ASN A 110 -7.21 -3.59 -11.16
C ASN A 110 -7.87 -4.58 -10.21
N PHE A 111 -7.88 -4.26 -8.93
CA PHE A 111 -8.54 -5.08 -7.94
C PHE A 111 -9.26 -4.24 -6.90
N GLN A 112 -10.39 -4.76 -6.44
CA GLN A 112 -11.15 -4.18 -5.35
C GLN A 112 -11.80 -5.28 -4.54
N GLY A 113 -11.82 -5.14 -3.23
CA GLY A 113 -12.23 -6.24 -2.38
C GLY A 113 -12.52 -5.81 -0.96
N THR A 114 -12.84 -6.82 -0.17
CA THR A 114 -13.12 -6.67 1.25
C THR A 114 -12.42 -7.73 2.06
N THR A 115 -12.01 -7.37 3.26
CA THR A 115 -11.62 -8.30 4.33
C THR A 115 -12.87 -8.70 5.11
N ALA A 116 -12.85 -9.87 5.76
CA ALA A 116 -13.98 -10.34 6.57
C ALA A 116 -14.19 -9.51 7.84
N ARG A 117 -13.11 -8.95 8.37
CA ARG A 117 -13.11 -8.09 9.56
C ARG A 117 -12.36 -6.81 9.28
N ARG A 118 -12.77 -5.73 9.95
CA ARG A 118 -11.98 -4.50 10.00
C ARG A 118 -10.61 -4.82 10.60
N LEU A 119 -9.57 -4.31 9.97
CA LEU A 119 -8.25 -4.32 10.58
C LEU A 119 -8.31 -3.37 11.78
N ASN A 120 -7.87 -3.82 12.95
CA ASN A 120 -7.61 -2.94 14.11
C ASN A 120 -6.37 -2.05 13.87
N SER A 121 -6.15 -1.62 12.63
CA SER A 121 -5.20 -0.57 12.30
C SER A 121 -5.78 0.75 12.82
N LYS A 122 -4.93 1.57 13.43
CA LYS A 122 -5.27 2.97 13.71
C LYS A 122 -5.68 3.61 12.40
N GLU A 123 -6.95 3.93 12.27
CA GLU A 123 -7.45 4.73 11.19
C GLU A 123 -7.18 6.20 11.49
N PHE A 124 -6.69 6.92 10.51
CA PHE A 124 -6.40 8.34 10.64
C PHE A 124 -7.11 9.12 9.53
N PRO A 125 -7.48 10.39 9.79
CA PRO A 125 -7.88 11.29 8.72
C PRO A 125 -6.67 11.46 7.81
N ALA A 126 -6.74 10.91 6.60
CA ALA A 126 -5.63 11.04 5.68
C ALA A 126 -5.51 12.51 5.26
N GLY A 127 -4.52 13.20 5.81
CA GLY A 127 -4.06 14.46 5.24
C GLY A 127 -3.62 14.22 3.79
N LYS A 128 -3.96 15.13 2.88
CA LYS A 128 -3.34 15.17 1.56
C LYS A 128 -1.99 15.84 1.68
N TYR A 129 -0.95 15.11 1.30
CA TYR A 129 0.42 15.58 1.21
C TYR A 129 0.74 15.89 -0.24
N LYS A 130 1.47 16.98 -0.47
CA LYS A 130 2.10 17.25 -1.76
C LYS A 130 3.47 16.60 -1.75
N ILE A 131 3.70 15.71 -2.70
CA ILE A 131 4.95 14.95 -2.83
C ILE A 131 5.57 15.20 -4.21
N PRO A 132 6.91 15.12 -4.38
CA PRO A 132 7.55 15.36 -5.66
C PRO A 132 7.10 14.40 -6.77
N ASN A 133 7.03 14.86 -8.02
CA ASN A 133 6.81 13.99 -9.19
C ASN A 133 7.91 12.93 -9.36
N SER A 134 9.10 13.18 -8.80
CA SER A 134 10.23 12.26 -8.73
C SER A 134 10.05 11.11 -7.72
N THR A 135 8.93 11.07 -6.99
CA THR A 135 8.66 10.03 -6.00
C THR A 135 8.54 8.66 -6.65
N ASN A 136 9.35 7.70 -6.20
CA ASN A 136 9.22 6.29 -6.60
C ASN A 136 8.29 5.51 -5.67
N LEU A 137 8.24 5.85 -4.37
CA LEU A 137 7.33 5.24 -3.41
C LEU A 137 6.75 6.31 -2.49
N ALA A 138 5.44 6.28 -2.28
CA ALA A 138 4.76 6.98 -1.20
C ALA A 138 3.89 6.00 -0.41
N VAL A 139 3.96 6.06 0.92
CA VAL A 139 3.15 5.24 1.83
C VAL A 139 2.53 6.16 2.86
N ALA A 140 1.20 6.13 2.99
CA ALA A 140 0.49 6.77 4.09
C ALA A 140 0.09 5.68 5.08
N ALA A 141 0.60 5.74 6.31
CA ALA A 141 0.34 4.76 7.35
C ALA A 141 0.44 5.42 8.74
N PRO A 142 0.03 4.73 9.83
CA PRO A 142 0.03 5.33 11.15
C PRO A 142 1.41 5.67 11.70
N ASP A 143 2.43 4.86 11.40
CA ASP A 143 3.76 4.99 12.03
C ASP A 143 4.87 4.37 11.15
N PHE A 144 5.95 5.11 10.92
CA PHE A 144 7.15 4.66 10.20
C PHE A 144 8.41 4.59 11.07
N LYS A 145 8.31 4.75 12.39
CA LYS A 145 9.49 4.81 13.26
C LYS A 145 10.35 3.54 13.20
N GLU A 146 9.71 2.37 13.26
CA GLU A 146 10.41 1.09 13.16
C GLU A 146 11.06 0.90 11.78
N PHE A 147 10.38 1.33 10.71
CA PHE A 147 10.96 1.29 9.37
C PHE A 147 12.25 2.10 9.29
N VAL A 148 12.24 3.35 9.74
CA VAL A 148 13.45 4.21 9.76
C VAL A 148 14.57 3.59 10.58
N LYS A 149 14.29 3.12 11.80
CA LYS A 149 15.29 2.48 12.68
C LYS A 149 15.84 1.18 12.09
N SER A 150 15.09 0.50 11.24
CA SER A 150 15.54 -0.71 10.55
C SER A 150 16.41 -0.44 9.31
N ARG A 151 16.48 0.82 8.86
CA ARG A 151 17.23 1.25 7.67
C ARG A 151 18.40 2.16 7.99
N PHE A 152 18.31 2.91 9.08
CA PHE A 152 19.31 3.86 9.50
C PHE A 152 19.72 3.60 10.93
N PHE A 153 21.02 3.70 11.20
CA PHE A 153 21.51 3.77 12.56
C PHE A 153 21.13 5.12 13.17
N LEU A 154 20.25 5.10 14.17
CA LEU A 154 19.91 6.28 14.96
C LEU A 154 20.62 6.20 16.32
N PRO A 155 21.55 7.11 16.63
CA PRO A 155 22.17 7.19 17.95
C PRO A 155 21.11 7.27 19.07
N PRO A 156 21.36 6.70 20.26
CA PRO A 156 20.32 6.54 21.29
C PRO A 156 19.57 7.83 21.67
N GLU A 157 20.28 8.95 21.85
CA GLU A 157 19.66 10.23 22.19
C GLU A 157 18.78 10.76 21.06
N PHE A 158 19.26 10.65 19.81
CA PHE A 158 18.47 11.02 18.64
C PHE A 158 17.27 10.10 18.45
N ALA A 159 17.43 8.79 18.64
CA ALA A 159 16.35 7.81 18.57
C ALA A 159 15.26 8.09 19.62
N ALA A 160 15.65 8.49 20.84
CA ALA A 160 14.72 8.89 21.90
C ALA A 160 13.94 10.15 21.51
N TRP A 161 14.63 11.18 21.00
CA TRP A 161 13.99 12.39 20.48
C TRP A 161 13.02 12.06 19.34
N PHE A 162 13.46 11.26 18.36
CA PHE A 162 12.67 10.84 17.21
C PHE A 162 11.39 10.09 17.62
N ASN A 163 11.49 9.16 18.57
CA ASN A 163 10.33 8.41 19.06
C ASN A 163 9.28 9.31 19.75
N ASN A 164 9.73 10.34 20.46
CA ASN A 164 8.87 11.26 21.20
C ASN A 164 8.22 12.33 20.32
N ASN A 165 8.84 12.67 19.19
CA ASN A 165 8.41 13.79 18.33
C ASN A 165 7.68 13.35 17.05
N LEU A 166 7.68 12.06 16.69
CA LEU A 166 6.86 11.51 15.60
C LEU A 166 5.60 10.83 16.16
N PRO A 167 4.47 11.55 16.27
CA PRO A 167 3.21 10.98 16.73
C PRO A 167 2.60 10.08 15.65
N SER A 168 1.83 9.07 16.09
CA SER A 168 1.13 8.14 15.20
C SER A 168 -0.36 8.47 15.00
N GLU A 169 -0.86 9.53 15.64
CA GLU A 169 -2.30 9.79 15.79
C GLU A 169 -2.93 10.40 14.53
N ALA A 170 -2.23 11.29 13.84
CA ALA A 170 -2.69 11.94 12.61
C ALA A 170 -2.28 11.17 11.34
N GLY A 171 -1.63 10.02 11.49
CA GLY A 171 -0.93 9.32 10.41
C GLY A 171 0.31 10.08 9.92
N GLN A 172 1.09 9.38 9.11
CA GLN A 172 2.35 9.85 8.55
C GLN A 172 2.37 9.52 7.05
N CYS A 173 3.19 10.23 6.28
CA CYS A 173 3.49 9.90 4.90
C CYS A 173 4.99 9.71 4.72
N LEU A 174 5.39 8.48 4.42
CA LEU A 174 6.74 8.16 3.98
C LEU A 174 6.81 8.35 2.46
N ILE A 175 7.87 9.02 1.98
CA ILE A 175 8.21 9.06 0.56
C ILE A 175 9.66 8.65 0.33
N ILE A 176 9.91 7.99 -0.79
CA ILE A 176 11.25 7.72 -1.34
C ILE A 176 11.29 8.28 -2.76
N PHE A 177 12.21 9.18 -3.03
CA PHE A 177 12.22 9.98 -4.26
C PHE A 177 13.64 10.34 -4.70
N GLY A 178 13.72 10.86 -5.93
CA GLY A 178 14.99 11.30 -6.52
C GLY A 178 15.91 10.13 -6.89
N GLN A 179 17.02 10.46 -7.56
CA GLN A 179 17.96 9.46 -8.07
C GLN A 179 18.73 8.75 -6.95
N ASN A 180 18.99 9.46 -5.84
CA ASN A 180 19.72 8.97 -4.67
C ASN A 180 18.85 8.16 -3.69
N ALA A 181 17.57 7.92 -4.05
CA ALA A 181 16.58 7.30 -3.16
C ALA A 181 16.50 8.01 -1.79
N ASP A 182 16.39 9.33 -1.82
CA ASP A 182 16.18 10.12 -0.62
C ASP A 182 14.83 9.77 0.02
N LEU A 183 14.83 9.73 1.34
CA LEU A 183 13.68 9.37 2.16
C LEU A 183 13.19 10.60 2.91
N ALA A 184 11.88 10.82 2.91
CA ALA A 184 11.25 11.77 3.80
C ALA A 184 10.03 11.18 4.51
N ILE A 185 9.80 11.64 5.74
CA ILE A 185 8.57 11.43 6.48
C ILE A 185 7.91 12.78 6.69
N ILE A 186 6.66 12.89 6.26
CA ILE A 186 5.79 14.04 6.44
C ILE A 186 4.76 13.69 7.51
N PHE A 187 4.63 14.52 8.53
CA PHE A 187 3.70 14.29 9.63
C PHE A 187 3.21 15.60 10.24
N LYS A 188 2.05 15.55 10.87
CA LYS A 188 1.48 16.70 11.59
C LYS A 188 1.74 16.59 13.07
N ASN A 189 2.40 17.60 13.65
CA ASN A 189 2.62 17.67 15.09
C ASN A 189 2.89 19.11 15.54
N ASP A 190 1.87 19.75 16.10
CA ASP A 190 1.95 21.12 16.61
C ASP A 190 2.92 21.27 17.80
N ARG A 191 3.35 20.15 18.40
CA ARG A 191 4.17 20.10 19.62
C ARG A 191 5.59 19.57 19.39
N VAL A 192 6.08 19.47 18.15
CA VAL A 192 7.50 19.11 17.93
C VAL A 192 8.40 20.11 18.63
N ASN A 193 9.28 19.58 19.47
CA ASN A 193 10.21 20.35 20.26
C ASN A 193 11.58 20.38 19.57
N PHE A 194 11.82 21.40 18.76
CA PHE A 194 13.12 21.63 18.13
C PHE A 194 14.20 22.13 19.12
N GLU A 195 13.81 22.66 20.28
CA GLU A 195 14.78 23.07 21.30
C GLU A 195 15.46 21.85 21.95
N THR A 196 14.74 20.76 22.16
CA THR A 196 15.36 19.52 22.65
C THR A 196 16.22 18.85 21.58
N LEU A 197 15.97 19.12 20.30
CA LEU A 197 16.79 18.62 19.20
C LEU A 197 18.20 19.20 19.21
N LYS A 198 18.33 20.51 19.51
CA LYS A 198 19.61 21.22 19.65
C LYS A 198 20.51 20.60 20.72
N ASN A 199 19.91 19.95 21.72
CA ASN A 199 20.59 19.39 22.87
C ASN A 199 20.95 17.90 22.71
N VAL A 200 20.61 17.27 21.57
CA VAL A 200 20.97 15.88 21.29
C VAL A 200 22.49 15.79 21.08
N GLN A 201 23.18 15.03 21.92
CA GLN A 201 24.62 14.78 21.81
C GLN A 201 24.87 13.43 21.16
N ILE A 202 25.79 13.40 20.20
CA ILE A 202 26.23 12.16 19.55
C ILE A 202 27.76 12.11 19.66
N ALA A 203 28.25 11.26 20.55
CA ALA A 203 29.68 10.99 20.75
C ALA A 203 30.57 12.23 21.01
N GLY A 204 30.03 13.30 21.61
CA GLY A 204 30.80 14.45 22.10
C GLY A 204 31.12 15.55 21.07
N GLU A 205 30.64 15.46 19.83
CA GLU A 205 30.78 16.52 18.82
C GLU A 205 29.43 17.22 18.54
N PRO A 206 29.43 18.53 18.20
CA PRO A 206 28.22 19.20 17.78
C PRO A 206 27.76 18.65 16.42
N VAL A 207 26.68 17.89 16.47
CA VAL A 207 26.05 17.25 15.32
C VAL A 207 24.90 18.09 14.72
N TYR A 208 24.45 19.08 15.46
CA TYR A 208 23.34 19.95 15.10
C TYR A 208 23.81 21.25 14.45
N PHE A 209 23.17 21.62 13.35
CA PHE A 209 23.27 22.94 12.73
C PHE A 209 21.87 23.47 12.40
N GLN A 210 21.69 24.79 12.45
CA GLN A 210 20.45 25.43 12.03
C GLN A 210 20.74 26.45 10.94
N GLU A 211 19.97 26.39 9.86
CA GLU A 211 20.03 27.34 8.77
C GLU A 211 18.62 27.85 8.45
N THR A 212 18.47 29.15 8.20
CA THR A 212 17.21 29.72 7.72
C THR A 212 17.36 30.10 6.25
N ARG A 213 16.53 29.52 5.38
CA ARG A 213 16.51 29.85 3.94
C ARG A 213 15.07 29.99 3.46
N GLN A 214 14.78 31.07 2.74
CA GLN A 214 13.42 31.39 2.24
C GLN A 214 12.34 31.36 3.34
N ASN A 215 12.65 31.87 4.53
CA ASN A 215 11.78 31.87 5.72
C ASN A 215 11.41 30.46 6.24
N ILE A 216 12.22 29.45 5.95
CA ILE A 216 12.11 28.10 6.50
C ILE A 216 13.35 27.82 7.33
N ASP A 217 13.14 27.41 8.57
CA ASP A 217 14.20 26.95 9.47
C ASP A 217 14.46 25.47 9.22
N TYR A 218 15.67 25.17 8.76
CA TYR A 218 16.20 23.82 8.59
C TYR A 218 17.05 23.46 9.80
N HIS A 219 16.72 22.33 10.41
CA HIS A 219 17.42 21.73 11.54
C HIS A 219 18.21 20.50 11.03
N LEU A 220 19.52 20.65 10.88
CA LEU A 220 20.41 19.66 10.29
C LEU A 220 21.09 18.84 11.39
N ILE A 221 21.13 17.52 11.21
CA ILE A 221 21.68 16.56 12.17
C ILE A 221 22.55 15.56 11.43
N LYS A 222 23.86 15.70 11.60
CA LYS A 222 24.87 14.79 11.05
C LYS A 222 25.07 13.54 11.92
N LEU A 223 24.44 12.42 11.59
CA LEU A 223 24.65 11.19 12.37
C LEU A 223 26.07 10.65 12.11
N SER A 224 26.98 10.78 13.09
CA SER A 224 28.38 10.35 12.94
C SER A 224 28.59 8.90 13.39
N LYS A 225 29.27 8.13 12.51
CA LYS A 225 30.02 6.85 12.67
C LYS A 225 30.03 5.97 11.41
N GLU A 226 29.40 6.39 10.31
CA GLU A 226 29.50 5.71 9.01
C GLU A 226 30.61 6.32 8.13
N ASP A 227 31.19 5.51 7.22
CA ASP A 227 32.14 5.96 6.18
C ASP A 227 31.53 7.00 5.22
N ASN A 228 30.20 7.14 5.23
CA ASN A 228 29.44 8.19 4.54
C ASN A 228 28.47 8.87 5.51
N PRO A 229 28.87 9.96 6.20
CA PRO A 229 27.99 10.62 7.17
C PRO A 229 26.76 11.20 6.48
N ARG A 230 25.56 10.75 6.88
CA ARG A 230 24.29 11.32 6.43
C ARG A 230 23.85 12.47 7.34
N THR A 231 23.36 13.54 6.72
CA THR A 231 22.79 14.69 7.42
C THR A 231 21.29 14.68 7.26
N PHE A 232 20.59 14.22 8.30
CA PHE A 232 19.14 14.31 8.34
C PHE A 232 18.73 15.78 8.54
N THR A 233 17.70 16.20 7.83
CA THR A 233 17.19 17.57 7.91
C THR A 233 15.75 17.54 8.34
N LEU A 234 15.41 18.38 9.33
CA LEU A 234 14.04 18.59 9.76
C LEU A 234 13.62 20.03 9.52
N PHE A 235 12.40 20.24 9.06
CA PHE A 235 11.83 21.57 8.90
C PHE A 235 10.31 21.53 9.03
N ARG A 236 9.71 22.70 9.24
CA ARG A 236 8.26 22.88 9.30
C ARG A 236 7.80 23.76 8.15
N GLN A 237 6.71 23.38 7.51
CA GLN A 237 6.03 24.20 6.51
C GLN A 237 4.52 24.13 6.73
N GLY A 238 3.92 25.23 7.18
CA GLY A 238 2.53 25.23 7.65
C GLY A 238 2.36 24.31 8.88
N GLN A 239 1.43 23.37 8.79
CA GLN A 239 1.17 22.36 9.83
C GLN A 239 2.01 21.09 9.66
N ASP A 240 2.68 20.94 8.53
CA ASP A 240 3.43 19.75 8.20
C ASP A 240 4.88 19.88 8.67
N ILE A 241 5.40 18.78 9.18
CA ILE A 241 6.78 18.64 9.62
C ILE A 241 7.41 17.55 8.76
N PHE A 242 8.60 17.85 8.28
CA PHE A 242 9.36 17.03 7.37
C PHE A 242 10.59 16.51 8.11
N PHE A 243 10.81 15.21 8.05
CA PHE A 243 12.06 14.56 8.44
C PHE A 243 12.66 13.92 7.18
N VAL A 244 13.80 14.43 6.73
CA VAL A 244 14.37 14.12 5.41
C VAL A 244 15.80 13.59 5.53
N SER A 245 16.19 12.65 4.69
CA SER A 245 17.50 11.97 4.73
C SER A 245 18.70 12.83 4.34
N SER A 246 18.48 13.96 3.66
CA SER A 246 19.52 14.87 3.19
C SER A 246 19.03 16.33 3.17
N TYR A 247 19.98 17.26 3.14
CA TYR A 247 19.68 18.70 3.07
C TYR A 247 19.18 19.10 1.68
N GLU A 248 19.76 18.53 0.63
CA GLU A 248 19.38 18.75 -0.75
C GLU A 248 17.94 18.32 -1.02
N ALA A 249 17.55 17.14 -0.53
CA ALA A 249 16.18 16.65 -0.63
C ALA A 249 15.19 17.49 0.20
N ALA A 250 15.62 18.02 1.36
CA ALA A 250 14.80 18.94 2.14
C ALA A 250 14.54 20.25 1.39
N GLN A 251 15.55 20.76 0.66
CA GLN A 251 15.38 21.93 -0.22
C GLN A 251 14.48 21.65 -1.42
N GLU A 252 14.54 20.45 -2.02
CA GLU A 252 13.62 20.04 -3.09
C GLU A 252 12.17 20.06 -2.59
N LEU A 253 11.92 19.47 -1.41
CA LEU A 253 10.59 19.40 -0.82
C LEU A 253 10.04 20.77 -0.42
N SER A 254 10.86 21.64 0.16
CA SER A 254 10.43 22.97 0.60
C SER A 254 10.12 23.92 -0.57
N ASN A 255 10.78 23.73 -1.72
CA ASN A 255 10.59 24.50 -2.94
C ASN A 255 9.56 23.90 -3.91
N LEU A 256 8.84 22.85 -3.49
CA LEU A 256 7.97 22.08 -4.37
C LEU A 256 6.83 22.94 -4.97
N LYS A 257 6.87 23.15 -6.29
CA LYS A 257 5.83 23.86 -7.04
C LYS A 257 4.66 22.92 -7.36
N GLN A 258 3.48 23.50 -7.57
CA GLN A 258 2.27 22.72 -7.86
C GLN A 258 2.40 21.86 -9.14
N THR A 259 3.10 22.35 -10.17
CA THR A 259 3.34 21.62 -11.43
C THR A 259 4.25 20.40 -11.24
N ASP A 260 5.06 20.41 -10.20
CA ASP A 260 6.13 19.44 -9.96
C ASP A 260 5.73 18.45 -8.86
N SER A 261 4.45 18.45 -8.46
CA SER A 261 3.93 17.71 -7.32
C SER A 261 2.75 16.79 -7.67
N ILE A 262 2.64 15.71 -6.90
CA ILE A 262 1.50 14.80 -6.86
C ILE A 262 0.80 14.96 -5.51
N GLU A 263 -0.53 14.96 -5.50
CA GLU A 263 -1.29 14.85 -4.25
C GLU A 263 -1.42 13.37 -3.84
N PHE A 264 -1.03 13.07 -2.60
CA PHE A 264 -1.10 11.73 -2.05
C PHE A 264 -1.54 11.75 -0.58
N PRO A 265 -2.42 10.83 -0.12
CA PRO A 265 -3.14 9.85 -0.93
C PRO A 265 -4.20 10.52 -1.81
N LYS A 266 -4.58 9.86 -2.91
CA LYS A 266 -5.59 10.36 -3.85
C LYS A 266 -7.02 10.40 -3.31
N SER A 267 -7.25 10.15 -2.01
CA SER A 267 -8.60 10.09 -1.48
C SER A 267 -9.20 11.48 -1.30
N ASP A 268 -10.52 11.55 -1.34
CA ASP A 268 -11.24 12.70 -0.81
C ASP A 268 -11.00 12.82 0.70
N ASN A 269 -10.91 14.06 1.20
CA ASN A 269 -10.51 14.42 2.57
C ASN A 269 -11.43 13.86 3.67
N SER A 270 -12.49 13.13 3.33
CA SER A 270 -13.50 12.60 4.26
C SER A 270 -13.29 11.14 4.66
N GLN A 271 -12.43 10.39 3.98
CA GLN A 271 -12.29 8.94 4.22
C GLN A 271 -11.10 8.64 5.13
N LYS A 272 -11.37 7.89 6.20
CA LYS A 272 -10.33 7.31 7.05
C LYS A 272 -9.57 6.25 6.28
N ILE A 273 -8.25 6.32 6.35
CA ILE A 273 -7.35 5.37 5.68
C ILE A 273 -6.56 4.62 6.75
N SER A 274 -6.37 3.32 6.53
CA SER A 274 -5.47 2.50 7.33
C SER A 274 -4.08 2.44 6.69
N ILE A 275 -4.03 2.22 5.37
CA ILE A 275 -2.81 2.35 4.59
C ILE A 275 -3.14 2.77 3.16
N ALA A 276 -2.29 3.61 2.57
CA ALA A 276 -2.25 3.85 1.13
C ALA A 276 -0.81 3.71 0.64
N ILE A 277 -0.63 3.19 -0.57
CA ILE A 277 0.66 2.97 -1.21
C ILE A 277 0.56 3.45 -2.65
N LEU A 278 1.57 4.18 -3.09
CA LEU A 278 1.85 4.50 -4.48
C LEU A 278 3.30 4.11 -4.74
N PHE A 279 3.52 3.23 -5.70
CA PHE A 279 4.82 2.99 -6.30
C PHE A 279 4.75 3.37 -7.77
N GLN A 280 5.80 4.00 -8.28
CA GLN A 280 5.94 4.32 -9.69
C GLN A 280 7.41 4.29 -10.11
N SER A 281 7.69 3.69 -11.26
CA SER A 281 9.01 3.60 -11.87
C SER A 281 8.83 3.94 -13.35
N THR A 282 9.03 5.22 -13.66
CA THR A 282 8.83 5.77 -15.01
C THR A 282 10.16 5.85 -15.76
N THR A 283 10.13 6.14 -17.06
CA THR A 283 11.36 6.38 -17.82
C THR A 283 12.08 7.66 -17.36
N GLN A 284 11.33 8.67 -16.89
CA GLN A 284 11.89 9.92 -16.38
C GLN A 284 12.45 9.78 -14.95
N ASN A 285 11.75 9.03 -14.10
CA ASN A 285 12.14 8.79 -12.71
C ASN A 285 12.14 7.27 -12.44
N PRO A 286 13.16 6.54 -12.93
CA PRO A 286 13.26 5.11 -12.69
C PRO A 286 13.66 4.84 -11.24
N ALA A 287 13.07 3.82 -10.64
CA ALA A 287 13.53 3.31 -9.35
C ALA A 287 14.97 2.75 -9.50
N THR A 288 15.92 3.31 -8.75
CA THR A 288 17.35 3.00 -8.86
C THR A 288 17.75 1.80 -7.98
N GLY A 289 19.00 1.33 -8.12
CA GLY A 289 19.55 0.29 -7.23
C GLY A 289 19.47 0.69 -5.76
N ASP A 290 19.74 1.96 -5.45
CA ASP A 290 19.67 2.50 -4.09
C ASP A 290 18.25 2.46 -3.52
N PHE A 291 17.22 2.71 -4.36
CA PHE A 291 15.82 2.55 -3.97
C PHE A 291 15.52 1.12 -3.53
N TYR A 292 15.92 0.14 -4.33
CA TYR A 292 15.69 -1.28 -4.00
C TYR A 292 16.49 -1.71 -2.78
N GLN A 293 17.73 -1.23 -2.64
CA GLN A 293 18.55 -1.51 -1.46
C GLN A 293 17.93 -0.93 -0.20
N LEU A 294 17.42 0.30 -0.25
CA LEU A 294 16.75 0.96 0.88
C LEU A 294 15.48 0.21 1.29
N LEU A 295 14.71 -0.34 0.35
CA LEU A 295 13.48 -1.06 0.68
C LEU A 295 13.73 -2.50 1.15
N PHE A 296 14.67 -3.22 0.53
CA PHE A 296 14.76 -4.68 0.64
C PHE A 296 16.09 -5.20 1.20
N ASN A 297 17.02 -4.34 1.64
CA ASN A 297 18.30 -4.76 2.24
C ASN A 297 19.03 -5.87 1.45
N LYS A 298 19.01 -5.79 0.11
CA LYS A 298 19.60 -6.74 -0.87
C LYS A 298 18.76 -7.99 -1.22
N GLU A 299 17.48 -8.10 -0.84
CA GLU A 299 16.62 -9.16 -1.41
C GLU A 299 16.37 -8.92 -2.91
N THR A 300 16.95 -9.79 -3.75
CA THR A 300 16.97 -9.60 -5.21
C THR A 300 15.65 -9.96 -5.87
N GLN A 301 14.96 -11.02 -5.39
CA GLN A 301 13.77 -11.55 -6.06
C GLN A 301 12.59 -10.57 -6.07
N VAL A 302 12.31 -9.89 -4.94
CA VAL A 302 11.23 -8.89 -4.86
C VAL A 302 11.58 -7.66 -5.71
N SER A 303 12.86 -7.26 -5.69
CA SER A 303 13.38 -6.16 -6.50
C SER A 303 13.21 -6.43 -8.00
N GLU A 304 13.51 -7.65 -8.47
CA GLU A 304 13.33 -8.08 -9.86
C GLU A 304 11.87 -8.01 -10.32
N ILE A 305 10.91 -8.41 -9.47
CA ILE A 305 9.48 -8.31 -9.79
C ILE A 305 9.06 -6.83 -9.88
N LEU A 306 9.45 -6.01 -8.90
CA LEU A 306 9.11 -4.59 -8.88
C LEU A 306 9.71 -3.81 -10.04
N GLN A 307 10.89 -4.20 -10.54
CA GLN A 307 11.49 -3.60 -11.73
C GLN A 307 10.62 -3.72 -12.98
N LYS A 308 9.71 -4.71 -13.01
CA LYS A 308 8.77 -4.94 -14.12
C LYS A 308 7.43 -4.23 -13.94
N ILE A 309 7.24 -3.55 -12.82
CA ILE A 309 6.03 -2.79 -12.52
C ILE A 309 6.32 -1.32 -12.86
N ASN A 310 5.51 -0.74 -13.74
CA ASN A 310 5.51 0.70 -14.00
C ASN A 310 4.88 1.45 -12.84
N LYS A 311 3.78 0.91 -12.30
CA LYS A 311 3.00 1.57 -11.27
C LYS A 311 2.25 0.57 -10.41
N PHE A 312 2.24 0.79 -9.10
CA PHE A 312 1.39 0.08 -8.16
C PHE A 312 0.68 1.08 -7.26
N GLU A 313 -0.64 0.97 -7.15
CA GLU A 313 -1.44 1.72 -6.19
C GLU A 313 -2.20 0.74 -5.31
N PHE A 314 -2.28 1.05 -4.01
CA PHE A 314 -3.09 0.31 -3.06
C PHE A 314 -3.68 1.26 -2.03
N ALA A 315 -4.92 1.03 -1.64
CA ALA A 315 -5.55 1.72 -0.53
C ALA A 315 -6.41 0.74 0.26
N LEU A 316 -6.29 0.80 1.58
CA LEU A 316 -7.12 0.09 2.54
C LEU A 316 -7.85 1.11 3.43
N LYS A 317 -9.18 1.00 3.44
CA LYS A 317 -10.11 1.86 4.16
C LYS A 317 -11.07 0.96 4.92
N GLU A 318 -10.98 0.97 6.24
CA GLU A 318 -11.70 0.02 7.11
C GLU A 318 -11.45 -1.45 6.71
N ASN A 319 -12.46 -2.11 6.17
CA ASN A 319 -12.42 -3.48 5.65
C ASN A 319 -12.47 -3.54 4.11
N GLN A 320 -12.38 -2.40 3.42
CA GLN A 320 -12.41 -2.31 1.97
C GLN A 320 -11.03 -1.96 1.44
N PHE A 321 -10.62 -2.60 0.35
CA PHE A 321 -9.37 -2.25 -0.32
C PHE A 321 -9.55 -2.16 -1.83
N SER A 322 -8.68 -1.39 -2.44
CA SER A 322 -8.59 -1.26 -3.89
C SER A 322 -7.15 -1.05 -4.30
N GLY A 323 -6.81 -1.44 -5.52
CA GLY A 323 -5.51 -1.18 -6.07
C GLY A 323 -5.43 -1.43 -7.56
N LEU A 324 -4.26 -1.08 -8.08
CA LEU A 324 -3.90 -1.13 -9.48
C LEU A 324 -2.44 -1.58 -9.57
N ILE A 325 -2.15 -2.53 -10.44
CA ILE A 325 -0.79 -2.88 -10.87
C ILE A 325 -0.73 -2.64 -12.38
N ASN A 326 0.20 -1.82 -12.83
CA ASN A 326 0.53 -1.62 -14.23
C ASN A 326 1.95 -2.16 -14.47
N ILE A 327 2.08 -3.09 -15.39
CA ILE A 327 3.27 -3.87 -15.73
C ILE A 327 3.88 -3.32 -17.02
N LYS A 328 5.20 -3.33 -17.10
CA LYS A 328 5.98 -2.89 -18.26
C LYS A 328 5.66 -3.63 -19.55
#